data_AF-A0A2E8BFS8-F1
#
_entry.id   AF-A0A2E8BFS8-F1
#
_cell.length_a   1.000
_cell.length_b   1.000
_cell.length_c   1.000
_cell.angle_alpha   90.00
_cell.angle_beta   90.00
_cell.angle_gamma   90.00
#
_symmetry.space_group_name_H-M   'P 1'
#
loop_
_entity.id
_entity.type
_entity.pdbx_description
1 polymer ?
#
loop_
_entity_poly.entity_id
_entity_poly.type
_entity_poly.pdbx_seq_one_letter_code
_entity_poly.pdbx_strand_id
1 'polypeptide(L)' 'DGDGDGDGEWLLIPGDGDLVVTREHAKADVAASGTASDLALFVWGRGGDLQFWGDKDQLEAWASVAP' A
#
# COMPACT_ATOMS: atom_id res chain seq x y z
N ASP A 1 12.59 -17.67 18.78
CA ASP A 1 11.71 -16.49 18.97
C ASP A 1 11.32 -15.98 17.60
N GLY A 2 10.16 -16.41 17.12
CA GLY A 2 9.72 -16.18 15.75
C GLY A 2 8.29 -15.69 15.80
N ASP A 3 8.14 -14.38 15.93
CA ASP A 3 6.86 -13.71 15.78
C ASP A 3 6.50 -13.78 14.28
N GLY A 4 5.54 -14.65 13.96
CA GLY A 4 5.16 -15.04 12.61
C GLY A 4 4.40 -13.97 11.82
N ASP A 5 4.22 -12.78 12.38
CA ASP A 5 3.64 -11.64 11.71
C ASP A 5 4.79 -10.66 11.45
N GLY A 6 5.22 -10.54 10.19
CA GLY A 6 6.20 -9.51 9.81
C GLY A 6 5.70 -8.13 10.22
N ASP A 7 6.58 -7.12 10.23
CA ASP A 7 6.38 -5.78 10.83
C ASP A 7 5.13 -4.97 10.37
N GLY A 8 4.25 -5.53 9.54
CA GLY A 8 3.02 -4.90 9.07
C GLY A 8 3.26 -3.89 7.96
N GLU A 9 4.46 -3.92 7.38
CA GLU A 9 4.90 -2.99 6.35
C GLU A 9 5.21 -3.74 5.04
N TRP A 10 4.72 -3.18 3.94
CA TRP A 10 4.94 -3.68 2.60
C TRP A 10 5.26 -2.51 1.66
N LEU A 11 6.16 -2.74 0.71
CA LEU A 11 6.40 -1.84 -0.40
C LEU A 11 5.77 -2.42 -1.67
N LEU A 12 5.00 -1.58 -2.36
CA LEU A 12 4.36 -1.91 -3.63
C LEU A 12 5.09 -1.18 -4.74
N ILE A 13 5.66 -1.92 -5.69
CA ILE A 13 6.37 -1.38 -6.85
C ILE A 13 5.59 -1.78 -8.10
N PRO A 14 4.88 -0.84 -8.76
CA PRO A 14 4.22 -1.13 -10.03
C PRO A 14 5.26 -1.30 -11.15
N GLY A 15 5.12 -2.34 -11.95
CA GLY A 15 5.90 -2.59 -13.15
C GLY A 15 5.03 -2.58 -14.42
N ASP A 16 5.57 -3.10 -15.52
CA ASP A 16 4.86 -3.18 -16.81
C ASP A 16 3.82 -4.31 -16.79
N GLY A 17 2.67 -4.04 -16.16
CA GLY A 17 1.53 -4.96 -16.07
C GLY A 17 1.57 -5.91 -14.87
N ASP A 18 2.55 -5.75 -13.99
CA ASP A 18 2.69 -6.50 -12.75
C ASP A 18 2.82 -5.57 -11.53
N LEU A 19 2.66 -6.16 -10.34
CA LEU A 19 2.83 -5.49 -9.07
C LEU A 19 3.77 -6.34 -8.21
N VAL A 20 4.95 -5.80 -7.91
CA VAL A 20 5.90 -6.43 -7.00
C VAL A 20 5.60 -5.96 -5.59
N VAL A 21 5.48 -6.92 -4.66
CA VAL A 21 5.25 -6.65 -3.24
C VAL A 21 6.44 -7.18 -2.44
N THR A 22 7.16 -6.28 -1.76
CA THR A 22 8.29 -6.63 -0.87
C THR A 22 7.96 -6.27 0.57
N ARG A 23 8.67 -6.87 1.53
CA ARG A 23 8.56 -6.60 2.98
C ARG A 23 9.76 -5.81 3.48
N GLU A 24 10.15 -4.77 2.75
CA GLU A 24 11.31 -3.95 3.09
C GLU A 24 10.89 -2.57 3.59
N HIS A 25 11.55 -2.10 4.64
CA HIS A 25 11.43 -0.71 5.10
C HIS A 25 12.27 0.19 4.19
N ALA A 26 11.70 0.59 3.06
CA ALA A 26 12.32 1.50 2.10
C ALA A 26 11.46 2.75 1.89
N LYS A 27 12.09 3.82 1.39
CA LYS A 27 11.36 5.02 1.00
C LYS A 27 10.46 4.71 -0.20
N ALA A 28 9.18 5.01 -0.04
CA ALA A 28 8.19 5.04 -1.11
C ALA A 28 7.86 6.49 -1.49
N ASP A 29 7.40 6.71 -2.72
CA ASP A 29 6.90 8.00 -3.18
C ASP A 29 5.60 8.41 -2.46
N VAL A 30 4.83 7.40 -2.05
CA VAL A 30 3.62 7.52 -1.24
C VAL A 30 3.54 6.39 -0.24
N ALA A 31 3.08 6.70 0.97
CA ALA A 31 2.82 5.73 2.02
C ALA A 31 1.39 5.87 2.55
N ALA A 32 0.79 4.74 2.92
CA ALA A 32 -0.51 4.65 3.55
C ALA A 32 -0.43 3.78 4.81
N SER A 33 -1.10 4.17 5.88
CA SER A 33 -1.13 3.42 7.14
C SER A 33 -2.53 3.43 7.74
N GLY A 34 -2.91 2.32 8.35
CA GLY A 34 -4.21 2.11 9.01
C GLY A 34 -4.36 0.67 9.45
N THR A 35 -5.58 0.24 9.74
CA THR A 35 -5.82 -1.17 10.04
C THR A 35 -5.64 -2.03 8.79
N ALA A 36 -5.32 -3.32 8.97
CA ALA A 36 -5.24 -4.26 7.84
C ALA A 36 -6.55 -4.30 7.03
N SER A 37 -7.70 -4.14 7.70
CA SER A 37 -9.01 -4.07 7.05
C SER A 37 -9.19 -2.81 6.21
N ASP A 38 -8.76 -1.64 6.71
CA ASP A 38 -8.82 -0.38 5.95
C ASP A 38 -7.87 -0.41 4.74
N LEU A 39 -6.66 -0.96 4.90
CA LEU A 39 -5.72 -1.16 3.80
C LEU A 39 -6.30 -2.10 2.73
N ALA A 40 -6.96 -3.19 3.16
CA ALA A 40 -7.64 -4.10 2.24
C ALA A 40 -8.85 -3.46 1.55
N LEU A 41 -9.59 -2.57 2.18
CA LEU A 41 -10.66 -1.84 1.49
C LEU A 41 -10.07 -0.88 0.43
N PHE A 42 -8.98 -0.19 0.78
CA PHE A 42 -8.33 0.78 -0.09
C PHE A 42 -7.72 0.13 -1.34
N VAL A 43 -7.01 -0.99 -1.18
CA VAL A 43 -6.40 -1.75 -2.29
C VAL A 43 -7.48 -2.23 -3.28
N TRP A 44 -8.71 -2.42 -2.82
CA TRP A 44 -9.86 -2.82 -3.64
C TRP A 44 -10.79 -1.65 -4.03
N GLY A 45 -10.33 -0.40 -3.95
CA GLY A 45 -11.10 0.77 -4.41
C GLY A 45 -12.33 1.10 -3.57
N ARG A 46 -12.47 0.55 -2.35
CA ARG A 46 -13.65 0.70 -1.49
C ARG A 46 -13.48 1.78 -0.40
N GLY A 47 -12.40 2.54 -0.46
CA GLY A 47 -12.05 3.53 0.57
C GLY A 47 -11.45 2.87 1.82
N GLY A 48 -11.47 3.57 2.94
CA GLY A 48 -10.89 3.14 4.21
C GLY A 48 -10.46 4.34 5.05
N ASP A 49 -10.31 4.17 6.36
CA ASP A 49 -9.77 5.23 7.22
C ASP A 49 -8.24 5.12 7.28
N LEU A 50 -7.57 5.76 6.32
CA LEU A 50 -6.12 5.68 6.14
C LEU A 50 -5.45 7.04 6.28
N GLN A 51 -4.28 7.02 6.91
CA GLN A 51 -3.36 8.15 6.90
C GLN A 51 -2.42 8.02 5.70
N PHE A 52 -2.22 9.13 4.98
CA PHE A 52 -1.37 9.18 3.78
C PHE A 52 -0.24 10.19 3.91
N TRP A 53 0.90 9.87 3.31
CA TRP A 53 2.07 10.75 3.18
C TRP A 53 2.69 10.64 1.80
N GLY A 54 3.28 11.73 1.30
CA GLY A 54 3.98 11.74 0.02
C GLY A 54 3.16 12.33 -1.12
N ASP A 55 3.40 11.84 -2.34
CA ASP A 55 2.81 12.37 -3.57
C ASP A 55 1.38 11.86 -3.78
N LYS A 56 0.43 12.80 -3.88
CA LYS A 56 -0.98 12.48 -4.09
C LYS A 56 -1.26 11.96 -5.50
N ASP A 57 -0.45 12.34 -6.48
CA ASP A 57 -0.64 11.90 -7.87
C ASP A 57 -0.46 10.37 -7.98
N GLN A 58 0.38 9.79 -7.12
CA GLN A 58 0.57 8.33 -7.03
C GLN A 58 -0.67 7.61 -6.45
N LEU A 59 -1.39 8.23 -5.53
CA LEU A 59 -2.66 7.69 -5.01
C LEU A 59 -3.75 7.73 -6.08
N GLU A 60 -3.81 8.81 -6.87
CA GLU A 60 -4.73 8.93 -7.98
C GLU A 60 -4.42 7.89 -9.08
N ALA A 61 -3.13 7.66 -9.36
CA ALA A 61 -2.70 6.60 -10.28
C ALA A 61 -3.17 5.21 -9.80
N TRP A 62 -2.97 4.88 -8.51
CA TRP A 62 -3.51 3.65 -7.92
C TRP A 62 -5.03 3.56 -8.06
N ALA A 63 -5.77 4.61 -7.70
CA ALA A 63 -7.22 4.64 -7.75
C ALA A 63 -7.77 4.43 -9.18
N SER A 64 -7.01 4.80 -10.21
CA SER A 64 -7.41 4.61 -11.62
C SER A 64 -7.36 3.15 -12.09
N VAL A 65 -6.62 2.28 -11.39
CA VAL A 65 -6.44 0.86 -11.73
C VAL A 65 -7.02 -0.09 -10.69
N ALA A 66 -7.48 0.43 -9.54
CA ALA A 66 -8.15 -0.36 -8.53
C ALA A 66 -9.44 -1.00 -9.09
N PRO A 67 -9.76 -2.26 -8.73
CA PRO A 67 -10.96 -2.95 -9.21
C PRO A 67 -12.27 -2.26 -8.84
#